data_AF-B9WF96-F1
#
_entry.id   AF-B9WF96-F1
#
_cell.length_a   1.000
_cell.length_b   1.000
_cell.length_c   1.000
_cell.angle_alpha   90.00
_cell.angle_beta   90.00
_cell.angle_gamma   90.00
#
_symmetry.space_group_name_H-M   'P 1'
#
loop_
_entity.id
_entity.type
_entity.pdbx_description
1 polymer ?
#
loop_
_entity_poly.entity_id
_entity_poly.type
_entity_poly.pdbx_seq_one_letter_code
_entity_poly.pdbx_strand_id
1 'polypeptide(L)'
;MPKQYQCNGITTRGVRCKIKCNSPNSYCRHHENQANVHHNNNNHKTQSNDTGYIYMYTMTNFLFPPKHWTFKVKNLPDASKKTDWVDFNSRKSHYILIKIGRTTKTPESRIQQWQEKCQHPLTNVGPPNKHLIKKRRELVERLACMSIGDSAYTRWKNGGFYCRNLNLVESTIHNELWKKYGKGQVYCPTCVADECRSEAKFKIHMEWFLIPKEDIEKVYHLINTVCMKIG
;
A
#
# COMPACT_ATOMS: atom_id res chain seq x y z
N MET A 1 -5.98 37.69 -45.48
CA MET A 1 -5.83 37.82 -44.01
C MET A 1 -5.36 36.49 -43.44
N PRO A 2 -4.34 36.45 -42.56
CA PRO A 2 -3.88 35.20 -41.98
C PRO A 2 -4.98 34.62 -41.08
N LYS A 3 -5.34 33.35 -41.31
CA LYS A 3 -6.35 32.65 -40.49
C LYS A 3 -5.81 32.51 -39.06
N GLN A 4 -6.53 33.08 -38.09
CA GLN A 4 -6.21 32.98 -36.68
C GLN A 4 -7.02 31.85 -36.03
N TYR A 5 -6.34 30.91 -35.39
CA TYR A 5 -6.91 29.74 -34.72
C TYR A 5 -6.95 29.96 -33.21
N GLN A 6 -7.85 29.31 -32.49
CA GLN A 6 -7.89 29.40 -31.02
C GLN A 6 -6.90 28.42 -30.40
N CYS A 7 -6.20 28.86 -29.35
CA CYS A 7 -5.29 28.02 -28.57
C CYS A 7 -5.96 26.74 -28.05
N ASN A 8 -5.23 25.63 -28.09
CA ASN A 8 -5.67 24.33 -27.57
C ASN A 8 -5.47 24.14 -26.06
N GLY A 9 -4.86 25.10 -25.36
CA GLY A 9 -4.60 25.01 -23.93
C GLY A 9 -5.85 25.15 -23.06
N ILE A 10 -5.83 24.50 -21.88
CA ILE A 10 -6.86 24.59 -20.85
C ILE A 10 -6.34 25.46 -19.71
N THR A 11 -7.11 26.47 -19.33
CA THR A 11 -6.79 27.36 -18.21
C THR A 11 -6.90 26.64 -16.86
N THR A 12 -6.36 27.22 -15.78
CA THR A 12 -6.48 26.68 -14.41
C THR A 12 -7.92 26.53 -13.92
N ARG A 13 -8.89 27.16 -14.58
CA ARG A 13 -10.33 27.04 -14.31
C ARG A 13 -11.03 25.95 -15.15
N GLY A 14 -10.27 25.13 -15.87
CA GLY A 14 -10.81 24.03 -16.69
C GLY A 14 -11.48 24.46 -18.00
N VAL A 15 -11.40 25.75 -18.38
CA VAL A 15 -12.00 26.27 -19.62
C VAL A 15 -10.94 26.47 -20.71
N ARG A 16 -11.36 26.36 -21.99
CA ARG A 16 -10.48 26.52 -23.15
C ARG A 16 -9.92 27.93 -23.26
N CYS A 17 -8.62 28.02 -23.51
CA CYS A 17 -7.92 29.29 -23.70
C CYS A 17 -8.48 30.05 -24.90
N LYS A 18 -8.74 31.35 -24.75
CA LYS A 18 -9.31 32.21 -25.80
C LYS A 18 -8.27 32.92 -26.66
N ILE A 19 -6.98 32.76 -26.35
CA ILE A 19 -5.88 33.40 -27.08
C ILE A 19 -5.82 32.84 -28.51
N LYS A 20 -5.58 33.73 -29.49
CA LYS A 20 -5.47 33.37 -30.90
C LYS A 20 -4.02 33.02 -31.26
N CYS A 21 -3.85 32.02 -32.12
CA CYS A 21 -2.60 31.50 -32.59
C CYS A 21 -2.57 31.46 -34.12
N ASN A 22 -1.37 31.49 -34.70
CA ASN A 22 -1.18 31.64 -36.15
C ASN A 22 -1.25 30.32 -36.91
N SER A 23 -1.22 29.18 -36.21
CA SER A 23 -1.27 27.84 -36.80
C SER A 23 -2.39 26.99 -36.17
N PRO A 24 -3.00 26.09 -36.94
CA PRO A 24 -3.97 25.14 -36.40
C PRO A 24 -3.30 24.21 -35.38
N ASN A 25 -4.04 23.84 -34.33
CA ASN A 25 -3.58 22.98 -33.23
C ASN A 25 -2.40 23.48 -32.38
N SER A 26 -2.13 24.79 -32.40
CA SER A 26 -1.04 25.37 -31.62
C SER A 26 -1.46 25.82 -30.22
N TYR A 27 -0.45 25.99 -29.37
CA TYR A 27 -0.57 26.52 -28.02
C TYR A 27 -0.02 27.94 -27.99
N CYS A 28 -0.59 28.80 -27.15
CA CYS A 28 -0.02 30.11 -26.89
C CYS A 28 1.17 29.98 -25.93
N ARG A 29 1.95 31.05 -25.80
CA ARG A 29 3.11 31.09 -24.88
C ARG A 29 2.79 30.67 -23.44
N HIS A 30 1.56 30.90 -22.97
CA HIS A 30 1.14 30.49 -21.61
C HIS A 30 0.81 29.00 -21.48
N HIS A 31 0.57 28.30 -22.59
CA HIS A 31 0.20 26.88 -22.61
C HIS A 31 1.18 26.02 -23.42
N GLU A 32 2.38 26.53 -23.71
CA GLU A 32 3.45 25.79 -24.39
C GLU A 32 3.82 24.50 -23.63
N ASN A 33 3.79 24.55 -22.29
CA ASN A 33 3.99 23.38 -21.44
C ASN A 33 2.92 22.29 -21.63
N GLN A 34 1.69 22.66 -22.03
CA GLN A 34 0.63 21.69 -22.32
C GLN A 34 0.81 21.01 -23.69
N ALA A 35 1.54 21.65 -24.62
CA ALA A 35 1.92 21.05 -25.89
C ALA A 35 2.83 19.83 -25.66
N ASN A 36 3.80 19.96 -24.75
CA ASN A 36 4.75 18.91 -24.41
C ASN A 36 4.10 17.75 -23.64
N VAL A 37 3.08 18.03 -22.82
CA VAL A 37 2.31 16.98 -22.11
C VAL A 37 1.48 16.15 -23.10
N HIS A 38 0.92 16.76 -24.14
CA HIS A 38 0.14 16.02 -25.13
C HIS A 38 0.97 15.11 -26.03
N HIS A 39 2.23 15.46 -26.33
CA HIS A 39 3.11 14.57 -27.08
C HIS A 39 3.53 13.31 -26.29
N ASN A 40 3.61 13.40 -24.95
CA ASN A 40 3.84 12.25 -24.07
C ASN A 40 2.57 11.45 -23.74
N ASN A 41 1.37 11.99 -24.03
CA ASN A 41 0.09 11.36 -23.72
C ASN A 41 -0.52 10.55 -24.88
N ASN A 42 0.18 10.43 -26.02
CA ASN A 42 -0.12 9.40 -27.03
C ASN A 42 0.39 8.00 -26.63
N ASN A 43 0.93 7.84 -25.42
CA ASN A 43 0.79 6.57 -24.74
C ASN A 43 -0.69 6.40 -24.37
N HIS A 44 -1.45 5.79 -25.29
CA HIS A 44 -2.39 4.77 -24.86
C HIS A 44 -1.71 4.05 -23.68
N LYS A 45 -2.28 4.14 -22.47
CA LYS A 45 -1.91 3.25 -21.37
C LYS A 45 -2.15 1.84 -21.90
N THR A 46 -1.18 1.29 -22.60
CA THR A 46 -0.88 -0.14 -22.55
C THR A 46 -0.93 -0.43 -21.06
N GLN A 47 -1.93 -1.20 -20.65
CA GLN A 47 -1.92 -1.87 -19.36
C GLN A 47 -0.50 -2.39 -19.22
N SER A 48 0.29 -1.76 -18.36
CA SER A 48 1.63 -2.24 -18.11
C SER A 48 1.40 -3.63 -17.55
N ASN A 49 1.81 -4.64 -18.31
CA ASN A 49 1.88 -6.02 -17.85
C ASN A 49 3.02 -6.12 -16.83
N ASP A 50 2.99 -5.24 -15.82
CA ASP A 50 3.92 -5.19 -14.72
C ASP A 50 3.66 -6.44 -13.91
N THR A 51 4.47 -7.45 -14.17
CA THR A 51 4.49 -8.67 -13.40
C THR A 51 5.36 -8.48 -12.16
N GLY A 52 4.95 -9.06 -11.05
CA GLY A 52 5.73 -9.05 -9.83
C GLY A 52 4.96 -9.66 -8.68
N TYR A 53 5.12 -9.10 -7.48
CA TYR A 53 4.65 -9.71 -6.25
C TYR A 53 3.80 -8.74 -5.44
N ILE A 54 2.67 -9.24 -4.95
CA ILE A 54 1.95 -8.65 -3.81
C ILE A 54 2.47 -9.31 -2.54
N TYR A 55 2.89 -8.52 -1.58
CA TYR A 55 3.48 -9.04 -0.34
C TYR A 55 2.87 -8.33 0.86
N MET A 56 2.88 -9.04 1.98
CA MET A 56 2.35 -8.56 3.25
C MET A 56 3.49 -8.46 4.25
N TYR A 57 3.54 -7.36 4.98
CA TYR A 57 4.54 -7.16 6.01
C TYR A 57 3.95 -6.43 7.21
N THR A 58 4.61 -6.61 8.35
CA THR A 58 4.34 -5.88 9.58
C THR A 58 5.64 -5.34 10.16
N MET A 59 5.57 -4.41 11.11
CA MET A 59 6.77 -4.03 11.85
C MET A 59 7.16 -5.18 12.78
N THR A 60 8.46 -5.51 12.82
CA THR A 60 8.97 -6.57 13.70
C THR A 60 8.66 -6.27 15.16
N ASN A 61 8.62 -4.98 15.55
CA ASN A 61 8.25 -4.55 16.88
C ASN A 61 6.77 -4.82 17.22
N PHE A 62 5.89 -5.00 16.22
CA PHE A 62 4.53 -5.50 16.46
C PHE A 62 4.48 -7.01 16.71
N LEU A 63 5.50 -7.77 16.30
CA LEU A 63 5.59 -9.20 16.65
C LEU A 63 6.33 -9.38 17.98
N PHE A 64 7.39 -8.59 18.19
CA PHE A 64 8.30 -8.66 19.33
C PHE A 64 8.47 -7.26 19.93
N PRO A 65 7.49 -6.75 20.69
CA PRO A 65 7.55 -5.40 21.24
C PRO A 65 8.68 -5.28 22.27
N PRO A 66 9.58 -4.28 22.18
CA PRO A 66 10.59 -4.02 23.19
C PRO A 66 9.96 -3.53 24.51
N LYS A 67 10.69 -3.66 25.63
CA LYS A 67 10.18 -3.39 27.00
C LYS A 67 9.62 -1.98 27.22
N HIS A 68 10.09 -0.98 26.48
CA HIS A 68 9.68 0.43 26.59
C HIS A 68 9.01 0.97 25.32
N TRP A 69 8.32 0.12 24.57
CA TRP A 69 7.70 0.48 23.29
C TRP A 69 6.36 1.19 23.47
N THR A 70 6.31 2.50 23.17
CA THR A 70 5.10 3.31 23.14
C THR A 70 4.69 3.61 21.71
N PHE A 71 4.00 2.66 21.08
CA PHE A 71 3.47 2.85 19.72
C PHE A 71 2.02 3.26 19.76
N LYS A 72 1.72 4.43 19.21
CA LYS A 72 0.37 4.97 19.21
C LYS A 72 -0.34 4.69 17.89
N VAL A 73 -1.55 4.16 17.98
CA VAL A 73 -2.42 3.93 16.82
C VAL A 73 -3.75 4.66 17.04
N LYS A 74 -4.41 5.02 15.93
CA LYS A 74 -5.79 5.50 15.93
C LYS A 74 -6.71 4.46 15.31
N ASN A 75 -8.01 4.58 15.57
CA ASN A 75 -9.06 3.69 15.06
C ASN A 75 -8.98 2.22 15.54
N LEU A 76 -8.70 1.99 16.83
CA LEU A 76 -8.94 0.68 17.42
C LEU A 76 -10.46 0.49 17.63
N PRO A 77 -11.04 -0.66 17.24
CA PRO A 77 -12.47 -0.94 17.44
C PRO A 77 -12.84 -1.04 18.93
N ASP A 78 -11.87 -1.40 19.79
CA ASP A 78 -12.06 -1.53 21.25
C ASP A 78 -11.76 -0.23 22.02
N ALA A 79 -11.40 0.87 21.35
CA ALA A 79 -11.13 2.14 22.02
C ALA A 79 -12.43 2.87 22.38
N SER A 80 -12.52 3.38 23.61
CA SER A 80 -13.69 4.15 24.10
C SER A 80 -13.98 5.40 23.26
N LYS A 81 -12.96 5.94 22.58
CA LYS A 81 -13.07 7.05 21.61
C LYS A 81 -12.22 6.75 20.37
N LYS A 82 -12.84 6.76 19.19
CA LYS A 82 -12.17 6.52 17.88
C LYS A 82 -11.05 7.51 17.55
N THR A 83 -11.03 8.69 18.20
CA THR A 83 -10.15 9.82 17.88
C THR A 83 -8.83 9.84 18.64
N ASP A 84 -8.71 9.06 19.71
CA ASP A 84 -7.59 9.20 20.64
C ASP A 84 -6.44 8.26 20.24
N TRP A 85 -5.21 8.75 20.39
CA TRP A 85 -4.00 7.97 20.16
C TRP A 85 -3.82 6.99 21.33
N VAL A 86 -4.04 5.69 21.08
CA VAL A 86 -3.94 4.66 22.11
C VAL A 86 -2.65 3.85 21.93
N ASP A 87 -2.00 3.51 23.04
CA ASP A 87 -0.84 2.63 23.03
C ASP A 87 -1.25 1.22 22.56
N PHE A 88 -0.74 0.82 21.41
CA PHE A 88 -1.07 -0.45 20.78
C PHE A 88 -0.10 -1.54 21.21
N ASN A 89 -0.59 -2.44 22.07
CA ASN A 89 0.09 -3.69 22.35
C ASN A 89 -0.46 -4.81 21.47
N SER A 90 0.19 -5.01 20.32
CA SER A 90 -0.12 -6.07 19.36
C SER A 90 -0.08 -7.48 19.94
N ARG A 91 0.69 -7.75 21.00
CA ARG A 91 0.76 -9.10 21.61
C ARG A 91 -0.50 -9.41 22.41
N LYS A 92 -1.02 -8.43 23.15
CA LYS A 92 -2.25 -8.55 23.96
C LYS A 92 -3.52 -8.38 23.12
N SER A 93 -3.46 -7.57 22.06
CA SER A 93 -4.61 -7.32 21.19
C SER A 93 -4.98 -8.53 20.32
N HIS A 94 -6.28 -8.66 20.04
CA HIS A 94 -6.81 -9.58 19.03
C HIS A 94 -6.52 -9.12 17.60
N TYR A 95 -6.04 -7.89 17.43
CA TYR A 95 -5.75 -7.27 16.15
C TYR A 95 -4.24 -7.18 15.91
N ILE A 96 -3.85 -7.09 14.64
CA ILE A 96 -2.49 -6.80 14.18
C ILE A 96 -2.54 -5.76 13.06
N LEU A 97 -1.54 -4.88 13.03
CA LEU A 97 -1.34 -3.95 11.94
C LEU A 97 -0.51 -4.60 10.85
N ILE A 98 -1.05 -4.66 9.64
CA ILE A 98 -0.35 -5.19 8.47
C ILE A 98 -0.42 -4.17 7.35
N LYS A 99 0.65 -4.10 6.58
CA LYS A 99 0.69 -3.37 5.33
C LYS A 99 0.80 -4.35 4.17
N ILE A 100 0.06 -4.05 3.12
CA ILE A 100 0.11 -4.79 1.85
C ILE A 100 0.72 -3.88 0.81
N GLY A 101 1.78 -4.35 0.16
CA GLY A 101 2.44 -3.61 -0.91
C GLY A 101 2.65 -4.47 -2.13
N ARG A 102 2.96 -3.80 -3.24
CA ARG A 102 3.41 -4.44 -4.48
C ARG A 102 4.88 -4.15 -4.78
N THR A 103 5.50 -5.02 -5.56
CA THR A 103 6.85 -4.83 -6.09
C THR A 103 7.03 -5.57 -7.40
N THR A 104 7.80 -4.99 -8.32
CA THR A 104 8.29 -5.69 -9.53
C THR A 104 9.60 -6.45 -9.25
N LYS A 105 10.29 -6.12 -8.15
CA LYS A 105 11.45 -6.84 -7.61
C LYS A 105 11.01 -7.91 -6.61
N THR A 106 11.94 -8.65 -6.00
CA THR A 106 11.61 -9.59 -4.92
C THR A 106 11.07 -8.86 -3.68
N PRO A 107 10.07 -9.42 -2.98
CA PRO A 107 9.56 -8.90 -1.71
C PRO A 107 10.66 -8.60 -0.67
N GLU A 108 11.66 -9.47 -0.55
CA GLU A 108 12.79 -9.29 0.38
C GLU A 108 13.57 -7.99 0.09
N SER A 109 13.99 -7.78 -1.17
CA SER A 109 14.69 -6.56 -1.55
C SER A 109 13.86 -5.30 -1.32
N ARG A 110 12.54 -5.39 -1.52
CA ARG A 110 11.63 -4.26 -1.30
C ARG A 110 11.44 -3.99 0.18
N ILE A 111 11.35 -5.02 1.01
CA ILE A 111 11.28 -4.90 2.47
C ILE A 111 12.54 -4.22 2.99
N GLN A 112 13.73 -4.64 2.53
CA GLN A 112 14.99 -4.03 2.92
C GLN A 112 15.04 -2.52 2.59
N GLN A 113 14.65 -2.13 1.37
CA GLN A 113 14.56 -0.70 0.99
C GLN A 113 13.64 0.10 1.93
N TRP A 114 12.52 -0.49 2.35
CA TRP A 114 11.61 0.16 3.30
C TRP A 114 12.20 0.23 4.71
N GLN A 115 12.93 -0.80 5.14
CA GLN A 115 13.64 -0.79 6.42
C GLN A 115 14.71 0.31 6.44
N GLU A 116 15.47 0.47 5.36
CA GLU A 116 16.47 1.53 5.20
C GLU A 116 15.81 2.92 5.20
N LYS A 117 14.71 3.09 4.46
CA LYS A 117 14.00 4.38 4.38
C LYS A 117 13.32 4.79 5.68
N CYS A 118 12.68 3.84 6.35
CA CYS A 118 11.89 4.13 7.56
C CYS A 118 12.67 3.88 8.85
N GLN A 119 13.86 3.28 8.80
CA GLN A 119 14.67 2.87 9.96
C GLN A 119 13.90 2.00 10.98
N HIS A 120 12.95 1.20 10.49
CA HIS A 120 12.18 0.28 11.31
C HIS A 120 12.35 -1.14 10.80
N PRO A 121 12.60 -2.14 11.67
CA PRO A 121 12.64 -3.52 11.25
C PRO A 121 11.24 -3.98 10.82
N LEU A 122 11.19 -4.60 9.65
CA LEU A 122 9.97 -5.13 9.03
C LEU A 122 10.08 -6.64 8.87
N THR A 123 8.99 -7.36 9.13
CA THR A 123 8.91 -8.81 8.95
C THR A 123 7.86 -9.15 7.89
N ASN A 124 8.22 -10.04 6.95
CA ASN A 124 7.26 -10.59 6.00
C ASN A 124 6.27 -11.51 6.72
N VAL A 125 4.97 -11.24 6.57
CA VAL A 125 3.89 -12.02 7.20
C VAL A 125 3.12 -12.82 6.16
N GLY A 126 3.84 -13.50 5.28
CA GLY A 126 3.26 -14.45 4.34
C GLY A 126 2.65 -15.69 5.00
N PRO A 127 1.97 -16.56 4.23
CA PRO A 127 1.44 -17.83 4.69
C PRO A 127 2.42 -18.70 5.50
N PRO A 128 3.72 -18.84 5.14
CA PRO A 128 4.68 -19.59 5.95
C PRO A 128 4.87 -19.01 7.37
N ASN A 129 4.76 -17.69 7.50
CA ASN A 129 4.97 -16.95 8.74
C ASN A 129 3.67 -16.70 9.52
N LYS A 130 2.55 -17.37 9.16
CA LYS A 130 1.25 -17.25 9.85
C LYS A 130 1.35 -17.52 11.36
N HIS A 131 2.27 -18.40 11.74
CA HIS A 131 2.52 -18.80 13.12
C HIS A 131 3.07 -17.66 14.00
N LEU A 132 3.70 -16.63 13.39
CA LEU A 132 4.18 -15.45 14.11
C LEU A 132 3.04 -14.56 14.61
N ILE A 133 1.87 -14.63 13.96
CA ILE A 133 0.71 -13.79 14.26
C ILE A 133 -0.24 -14.48 15.24
N LYS A 134 -0.45 -15.79 15.09
CA LYS A 134 -1.32 -16.57 15.98
C LYS A 134 -0.72 -16.61 17.39
N LYS A 135 -1.56 -16.54 18.44
CA LYS A 135 -1.13 -16.72 19.84
C LYS A 135 -0.34 -18.03 19.94
N ARG A 136 0.70 -18.06 20.79
CA ARG A 136 1.46 -19.28 21.10
C ARG A 136 0.47 -20.36 21.54
N ARG A 137 0.25 -21.30 20.63
CA ARG A 137 -0.48 -22.54 20.85
C ARG A 137 0.38 -23.50 21.66
N GLU A 138 -0.25 -24.38 22.42
CA GLU A 138 0.42 -25.38 23.26
C GLU A 138 1.33 -26.29 22.43
N LEU A 139 2.25 -27.01 23.08
CA LEU A 139 3.29 -27.82 22.43
C LEU A 139 2.70 -28.82 21.41
N VAL A 140 1.52 -29.35 21.68
CA VAL A 140 0.77 -30.30 20.83
C VAL A 140 0.34 -29.68 19.50
N GLU A 141 -0.07 -28.42 19.51
CA GLU A 141 -0.48 -27.69 18.30
C GLU A 141 0.72 -27.17 17.48
N ARG A 142 1.91 -27.06 18.10
CA ARG A 142 3.17 -26.85 17.36
C ARG A 142 3.55 -28.07 16.54
N LEU A 143 3.31 -29.27 17.07
CA LEU A 143 3.49 -30.53 16.35
C LEU A 143 2.44 -30.70 15.26
N ALA A 144 1.20 -30.22 15.47
CA ALA A 144 0.18 -30.18 14.42
C ALA A 144 0.54 -29.24 13.24
N CYS A 145 1.41 -28.25 13.46
CA CYS A 145 1.96 -27.40 12.41
C CYS A 145 3.11 -28.06 11.61
N MET A 146 3.46 -29.32 11.89
CA MET A 146 4.40 -30.12 11.09
C MET A 146 3.72 -30.85 9.91
N SER A 147 2.55 -30.40 9.47
CA SER A 147 1.95 -30.85 8.22
C SER A 147 2.83 -30.40 7.05
N ILE A 148 3.64 -31.34 6.53
CA ILE A 148 4.34 -31.23 5.25
C ILE A 148 3.26 -31.30 4.17
N GLY A 149 2.80 -30.12 3.75
CA GLY A 149 1.75 -29.98 2.77
C GLY A 149 0.79 -28.90 3.19
N ASP A 150 0.75 -27.81 2.42
CA ASP A 150 -0.49 -27.15 2.03
C ASP A 150 -0.13 -25.92 1.20
N SER A 151 0.20 -26.17 -0.07
CA SER A 151 0.18 -25.14 -1.11
C SER A 151 -1.28 -24.77 -1.45
N ALA A 152 -2.06 -24.30 -0.46
CA ALA A 152 -3.38 -23.71 -0.71
C ALA A 152 -3.29 -22.45 -1.59
N TYR A 153 -2.10 -21.87 -1.70
CA TYR A 153 -1.84 -20.64 -2.44
C TYR A 153 -0.90 -20.89 -3.62
N THR A 154 -1.47 -21.26 -4.76
CA THR A 154 -0.75 -21.55 -6.02
C THR A 154 0.12 -20.39 -6.51
N ARG A 155 -0.21 -19.16 -6.13
CA ARG A 155 0.53 -17.94 -6.54
C ARG A 155 1.62 -17.53 -5.57
N TRP A 156 1.78 -18.20 -4.43
CA TRP A 156 2.81 -17.85 -3.45
C TRP A 156 4.20 -18.30 -3.91
N LYS A 157 5.10 -17.35 -4.18
CA LYS A 157 6.49 -17.57 -4.61
C LYS A 157 7.40 -16.48 -4.07
N ASN A 158 8.64 -16.83 -3.68
CA ASN A 158 9.69 -15.89 -3.29
C ASN A 158 9.26 -14.83 -2.25
N GLY A 159 8.45 -15.23 -1.26
CA GLY A 159 7.98 -14.32 -0.20
C GLY A 159 6.81 -13.41 -0.59
N GLY A 160 6.10 -13.67 -1.69
CA GLY A 160 4.90 -12.91 -2.08
C GLY A 160 3.97 -13.69 -3.02
N PHE A 161 2.82 -13.12 -3.33
CA PHE A 161 1.88 -13.63 -4.32
C PHE A 161 2.23 -13.07 -5.69
N TYR A 162 2.71 -13.93 -6.59
CA TYR A 162 3.09 -13.55 -7.94
C TYR A 162 1.83 -13.25 -8.78
N CYS A 163 1.80 -12.09 -9.44
CA CYS A 163 0.72 -11.69 -10.33
C CYS A 163 1.17 -10.67 -11.38
N ARG A 164 0.35 -10.54 -12.42
CA ARG A 164 0.36 -9.49 -13.44
C ARG A 164 -0.57 -8.36 -12.99
N ASN A 165 -0.56 -7.24 -13.70
CA ASN A 165 -1.45 -6.10 -13.42
C ASN A 165 -1.39 -5.60 -11.97
N LEU A 166 -0.17 -5.52 -11.39
CA LEU A 166 0.03 -5.25 -9.96
C LEU A 166 -0.75 -4.03 -9.43
N ASN A 167 -0.84 -2.96 -10.22
CA ASN A 167 -1.56 -1.74 -9.83
C ASN A 167 -3.05 -2.01 -9.59
N LEU A 168 -3.67 -2.78 -10.48
CA LEU A 168 -5.09 -3.11 -10.42
C LEU A 168 -5.36 -4.11 -9.29
N VAL A 169 -4.50 -5.12 -9.16
CA VAL A 169 -4.57 -6.13 -8.10
C VAL A 169 -4.43 -5.47 -6.72
N GLU A 170 -3.40 -4.64 -6.52
CA GLU A 170 -3.17 -3.92 -5.25
C GLU A 170 -4.37 -3.03 -4.90
N SER A 171 -4.83 -2.21 -5.85
CA SER A 171 -5.96 -1.30 -5.63
C SER A 171 -7.24 -2.05 -5.27
N THR A 172 -7.49 -3.20 -5.91
CA THR A 172 -8.65 -4.05 -5.62
C THR A 172 -8.57 -4.62 -4.21
N ILE A 173 -7.42 -5.19 -3.83
CA ILE A 173 -7.18 -5.73 -2.49
C ILE A 173 -7.32 -4.62 -1.43
N HIS A 174 -6.71 -3.45 -1.64
CA HIS A 174 -6.78 -2.33 -0.71
C HIS A 174 -8.23 -1.85 -0.52
N ASN A 175 -8.99 -1.71 -1.60
CA ASN A 175 -10.40 -1.30 -1.53
C ASN A 175 -11.26 -2.30 -0.74
N GLU A 176 -11.07 -3.60 -0.94
CA GLU A 176 -11.79 -4.62 -0.19
C GLU A 176 -11.42 -4.61 1.30
N LEU A 177 -10.12 -4.51 1.61
CA LEU A 177 -9.66 -4.46 2.99
C LEU A 177 -10.06 -3.17 3.71
N TRP A 178 -10.08 -2.03 3.02
CA TRP A 178 -10.59 -0.79 3.59
C TRP A 178 -12.08 -0.87 3.90
N LYS A 179 -12.88 -1.50 3.02
CA LYS A 179 -14.31 -1.72 3.29
C LYS A 179 -14.50 -2.63 4.51
N LYS A 180 -13.67 -3.66 4.67
CA LYS A 180 -13.82 -4.67 5.72
C LYS A 180 -13.26 -4.26 7.08
N TYR A 181 -12.06 -3.68 7.11
CA TYR A 181 -11.32 -3.40 8.35
C TYR A 181 -11.01 -1.91 8.57
N GLY A 182 -11.31 -1.05 7.59
CA GLY A 182 -10.98 0.37 7.65
C GLY A 182 -9.51 0.69 7.38
N LYS A 183 -9.15 1.95 7.64
CA LYS A 183 -7.78 2.47 7.48
C LYS A 183 -7.10 2.55 8.84
N GLY A 184 -6.02 1.80 9.00
CA GLY A 184 -5.10 1.92 10.12
C GLY A 184 -4.15 3.09 9.90
N GLN A 185 -4.13 4.03 10.83
CA GLN A 185 -3.17 5.13 10.82
C GLN A 185 -2.01 4.78 11.74
N VAL A 186 -0.80 4.76 11.17
CA VAL A 186 0.42 4.38 11.86
C VAL A 186 1.33 5.59 11.92
N TYR A 187 1.60 6.05 13.15
CA TYR A 187 2.51 7.15 13.41
C TYR A 187 3.96 6.69 13.24
N CYS A 188 4.73 7.36 12.39
CA CYS A 188 6.14 7.05 12.22
C CYS A 188 7.00 8.27 12.62
N PRO A 189 7.74 8.18 13.75
CA PRO A 189 8.54 9.30 14.22
C PRO A 189 9.77 9.59 13.35
N THR A 190 10.27 8.58 12.62
CA THR A 190 11.51 8.68 11.84
C THR A 190 11.27 9.11 10.39
N CYS A 191 10.03 9.07 9.90
CA CYS A 191 9.71 9.49 8.54
C CYS A 191 9.36 10.98 8.52
N VAL A 192 10.10 11.76 7.73
CA VAL A 192 9.81 13.17 7.46
C VAL A 192 8.70 13.25 6.41
N ALA A 193 7.72 14.13 6.63
CA ALA A 193 6.70 14.45 5.63
C ALA A 193 7.32 15.41 4.60
N ASP A 194 7.39 15.01 3.32
CA ASP A 194 8.00 15.82 2.25
C ASP A 194 7.20 17.09 1.91
N GLU A 195 5.97 17.24 2.40
CA GLU A 195 5.11 18.37 2.06
C GLU A 195 4.28 18.79 3.27
N CYS A 196 4.75 19.79 4.04
CA CYS A 196 3.98 20.97 4.44
C CYS A 196 4.74 21.82 5.48
N ARG A 197 4.76 23.12 5.19
CA ARG A 197 4.99 24.21 6.14
C ARG A 197 4.06 24.01 7.34
N SER A 198 4.55 24.29 8.55
CA SER A 198 3.83 24.32 9.85
C SER A 198 3.89 23.03 10.69
N GLU A 199 4.85 23.01 11.62
CA GLU A 199 4.77 22.51 13.01
C GLU A 199 4.12 21.15 13.35
N ALA A 200 4.25 20.13 12.51
CA ALA A 200 4.20 18.73 12.97
C ALA A 200 5.19 17.84 12.18
N LYS A 201 6.36 17.56 12.78
CA LYS A 201 7.55 16.92 12.17
C LYS A 201 7.44 15.39 11.91
N PHE A 202 6.26 14.84 11.63
CA PHE A 202 6.08 13.37 11.59
C PHE A 202 5.14 12.90 10.47
N LYS A 203 5.52 11.80 9.80
CA LYS A 203 4.71 11.19 8.73
C LYS A 203 3.73 10.15 9.28
N ILE A 204 2.46 10.30 8.91
CA ILE A 204 1.40 9.31 9.19
C ILE A 204 1.29 8.38 7.99
N HIS A 205 1.49 7.08 8.19
CA HIS A 205 1.26 6.07 7.17
C HIS A 205 -0.21 5.62 7.21
N MET A 206 -0.93 5.86 6.11
CA MET A 206 -2.35 5.53 5.94
C MET A 206 -2.61 4.15 5.32
N GLU A 207 -1.54 3.47 4.87
CA GLU A 207 -1.60 2.23 4.10
C GLU A 207 -1.55 0.97 4.99
N TRP A 208 -1.89 1.12 6.27
CA TRP A 208 -1.94 0.00 7.22
C TRP A 208 -3.38 -0.46 7.43
N PHE A 209 -3.54 -1.75 7.67
CA PHE A 209 -4.81 -2.40 7.91
C PHE A 209 -4.78 -3.03 9.30
N LEU A 210 -5.78 -2.72 10.12
CA LEU A 210 -5.93 -3.31 11.45
C LEU A 210 -6.78 -4.57 11.33
N ILE A 211 -6.12 -5.72 11.21
CA ILE A 211 -6.78 -7.00 10.88
C ILE A 211 -6.87 -7.86 12.14
N PRO A 212 -8.02 -8.47 12.45
CA PRO A 212 -8.11 -9.50 13.49
C PRO A 212 -7.17 -10.66 13.15
N LYS A 213 -6.42 -11.17 14.12
CA LYS A 213 -5.45 -12.26 13.92
C LYS A 213 -6.08 -13.54 13.36
N GLU A 214 -7.36 -13.76 13.66
CA GLU A 214 -8.17 -14.88 13.18
C GLU A 214 -8.49 -14.76 11.67
N ASP A 215 -8.56 -13.53 11.16
CA ASP A 215 -8.95 -13.22 9.79
C ASP A 215 -7.77 -13.19 8.81
N ILE A 216 -6.55 -13.43 9.28
CA ILE A 216 -5.32 -13.42 8.47
C ILE A 216 -5.38 -14.44 7.33
N GLU A 217 -5.90 -15.64 7.59
CA GLU A 217 -6.04 -16.66 6.55
C GLU A 217 -7.02 -16.21 5.46
N LYS A 218 -8.10 -15.52 5.84
CA LYS A 218 -9.05 -14.95 4.87
C LYS A 218 -8.38 -13.90 3.98
N VAL A 219 -7.43 -13.13 4.53
CA VAL A 219 -6.66 -12.15 3.75
C VAL A 219 -5.74 -12.84 2.74
N TYR A 220 -5.06 -13.92 3.11
CA TYR A 220 -4.26 -14.70 2.15
C TYR A 220 -5.12 -15.27 1.01
N HIS A 221 -6.29 -15.83 1.34
CA HIS A 221 -7.22 -16.35 0.34
C HIS A 221 -7.73 -15.24 -0.58
N LEU A 222 -8.03 -14.06 -0.03
CA LEU A 222 -8.44 -12.90 -0.81
C LEU A 222 -7.36 -12.50 -1.81
N ILE A 223 -6.12 -12.31 -1.36
CA ILE A 223 -5.00 -11.94 -2.23
C ILE A 223 -4.80 -12.99 -3.32
N ASN A 224 -4.76 -14.27 -2.95
CA ASN A 224 -4.60 -15.36 -3.92
C ASN A 224 -5.73 -15.37 -4.96
N THR A 225 -6.97 -15.17 -4.54
CA THR A 225 -8.15 -15.13 -5.43
C THR A 225 -8.09 -13.94 -6.39
N VAL A 226 -7.77 -12.74 -5.89
CA VAL A 226 -7.67 -11.54 -6.74
C VAL A 226 -6.51 -11.69 -7.73
N CYS A 227 -5.36 -12.20 -7.28
CA CYS A 227 -4.22 -12.51 -8.15
C CYS A 227 -4.56 -13.53 -9.24
N MET A 228 -5.45 -14.50 -8.97
CA MET A 228 -5.89 -15.48 -9.97
C MET A 228 -6.93 -14.91 -10.95
N LYS A 229 -7.81 -14.02 -10.49
CA LYS A 229 -8.90 -13.47 -11.33
C LYS A 229 -8.45 -12.34 -12.25
N ILE A 230 -7.56 -11.47 -11.78
CA ILE A 230 -7.24 -10.19 -12.44
C ILE A 230 -5.74 -10.05 -12.76
N GLY A 231 -4.89 -10.91 -12.20
CA GLY A 231 -3.43 -10.85 -12.34
C GLY A 231 -2.78 -12.05 -13.02
#